data_AF-A0A9X1LI74-F1
#
_entry.id   AF-A0A9X1LI74-F1
#
_cell.length_a   1.000
_cell.length_b   1.000
_cell.length_c   1.000
_cell.angle_alpha   90.00
_cell.angle_beta   90.00
_cell.angle_gamma   90.00
#
_symmetry.space_group_name_H-M   'P 1'
#
loop_
_entity.id
_entity.type
_entity.pdbx_description
1 polymer ?
#
loop_
_entity_poly.entity_id
_entity_poly.type
_entity_poly.pdbx_seq_one_letter_code
_entity_poly.pdbx_strand_id
1 'polypeptide(L)'
;MSSNSQRYLVLISKIIFFYSIFYVIMKVIAMFGGAWVLPNLILSLPYLLFAVVGAFMVKRNSYHWAYVIAVVILISIVRYYEREWMLQLHEYFS
;
A
#
# COMPACT_ATOMS: atom_id res chain seq x y z
N MET A 1 25.71 11.13 1.54
CA MET A 1 24.33 11.67 1.41
C MET A 1 24.17 12.82 2.39
N SER A 2 23.59 13.96 1.98
CA SER A 2 23.43 15.11 2.89
C SER A 2 22.45 14.78 4.03
N SER A 3 22.65 15.38 5.21
CA SER A 3 21.79 15.23 6.40
C SER A 3 20.29 15.40 6.08
N ASN A 4 19.98 16.33 5.17
CA ASN A 4 18.61 16.60 4.73
C ASN A 4 18.00 15.43 3.93
N SER A 5 18.78 14.77 3.07
CA SER A 5 18.31 13.62 2.28
C SER A 5 17.88 12.45 3.17
N GLN A 6 18.61 12.19 4.26
CA GLN A 6 18.25 11.18 5.24
C GLN A 6 16.96 11.54 5.99
N ARG A 7 16.81 12.80 6.39
CA ARG A 7 15.58 13.29 7.05
C ARG A 7 14.36 13.16 6.13
N TYR A 8 14.48 13.52 4.85
CA TYR A 8 13.42 13.35 3.86
C TYR A 8 13.09 11.88 3.62
N LEU A 9 14.10 11.01 3.50
CA LEU A 9 13.90 9.57 3.36
C LEU A 9 13.05 9.00 4.50
N VAL A 10 13.38 9.34 5.75
CA VAL A 10 12.64 8.89 6.93
C VAL A 10 11.20 9.40 6.92
N LEU A 11 11.00 10.68 6.61
CA LEU A 11 9.66 11.29 6.57
C LEU A 11 8.79 10.64 5.49
N ILE A 12 9.29 10.57 4.26
CA ILE A 12 8.57 9.97 3.13
C ILE A 12 8.26 8.51 3.43
N SER A 13 9.23 7.75 3.95
CA SER A 13 9.06 6.35 4.35
C SER A 13 7.93 6.15 5.36
N LYS A 14 7.78 7.06 6.34
CA LYS A 14 6.68 7.00 7.30
C LYS A 14 5.34 7.34 6.64
N ILE A 15 5.30 8.36 5.79
CA ILE A 15 4.09 8.77 5.07
C ILE A 15 3.55 7.61 4.21
N ILE A 16 4.40 7.00 3.40
CA ILE A 16 3.99 5.88 2.53
C ILE A 16 3.60 4.64 3.34
N PHE A 17 4.27 4.39 4.47
CA PHE A 17 3.90 3.30 5.38
C PHE A 17 2.49 3.49 5.95
N PHE A 18 2.19 4.70 6.44
CA PHE A 18 0.85 5.03 6.91
C PHE A 18 -0.19 4.95 5.79
N TYR A 19 0.17 5.38 4.58
CA TYR A 19 -0.70 5.24 3.41
C TYR A 19 -1.04 3.77 3.11
N SER A 20 -0.05 2.87 3.18
CA SER A 20 -0.26 1.44 2.97
C SER A 20 -1.23 0.84 3.99
N ILE A 21 -1.09 1.19 5.26
CA ILE A 21 -2.03 0.76 6.31
C ILE A 21 -3.42 1.32 6.04
N PHE A 22 -3.51 2.62 5.75
CA PHE A 22 -4.78 3.29 5.52
C PHE A 22 -5.54 2.67 4.34
N TYR A 23 -4.85 2.33 3.25
CA TYR A 23 -5.46 1.65 2.10
C TYR A 23 -6.09 0.31 2.49
N VAL A 24 -5.37 -0.52 3.26
CA VAL A 24 -5.88 -1.81 3.73
C VAL A 24 -7.12 -1.61 4.60
N ILE A 25 -7.08 -0.66 5.54
CA ILE A 25 -8.23 -0.34 6.40
C ILE A 25 -9.43 0.07 5.55
N MET A 26 -9.24 0.96 4.58
CA MET A 26 -10.30 1.40 3.67
C MET A 26 -10.93 0.23 2.91
N LYS A 27 -10.12 -0.71 2.41
CA LYS A 27 -10.61 -1.92 1.75
C LYS A 27 -11.39 -2.82 2.71
N VAL A 28 -10.91 -2.99 3.93
CA VAL A 28 -11.63 -3.74 4.98
C VAL A 28 -12.99 -3.12 5.27
N ILE A 29 -13.05 -1.80 5.48
CA ILE A 29 -14.32 -1.09 5.70
C ILE A 29 -15.26 -1.26 4.50
N ALA A 30 -14.75 -1.15 3.27
CA ALA A 30 -15.55 -1.33 2.07
C ALA A 30 -16.21 -2.73 1.99
N MET A 31 -15.51 -3.78 2.44
CA MET A 31 -16.08 -5.13 2.51
C MET A 31 -17.26 -5.21 3.49
N PHE A 32 -17.18 -4.54 4.64
CA PHE A 32 -18.30 -4.45 5.58
C PHE A 32 -19.45 -3.56 5.08
N GLY A 33 -19.15 -2.63 4.17
CA GLY A 33 -20.14 -1.77 3.50
C GLY A 33 -20.89 -2.43 2.33
N GLY A 34 -20.70 -3.74 2.10
CA GLY A 34 -21.38 -4.48 1.03
C GLY A 34 -20.65 -4.47 -0.32
N ALA A 35 -19.42 -3.97 -0.39
CA ALA A 35 -18.60 -4.09 -1.60
C ALA A 35 -18.10 -5.54 -1.77
N TRP A 36 -17.67 -5.89 -3.00
CA TRP A 36 -17.21 -7.24 -3.32
C TRP A 36 -16.00 -7.65 -2.45
N VAL A 37 -16.20 -8.68 -1.63
CA VAL A 37 -15.20 -9.11 -0.64
C VAL A 37 -13.90 -9.57 -1.31
N LEU A 38 -14.01 -10.45 -2.29
CA LEU A 38 -12.84 -11.10 -2.89
C LEU A 38 -11.94 -10.12 -3.67
N PRO A 39 -12.46 -9.24 -4.55
CA PRO A 39 -11.63 -8.21 -5.22
C PRO A 39 -10.95 -7.25 -4.24
N ASN A 40 -11.66 -6.79 -3.21
CA ASN A 40 -11.09 -5.89 -2.21
C ASN A 40 -9.97 -6.56 -1.41
N LEU A 41 -10.13 -7.84 -1.06
CA LEU A 41 -9.08 -8.60 -0.36
C LEU A 41 -7.83 -8.73 -1.23
N ILE A 42 -7.98 -9.12 -2.50
CA ILE A 42 -6.87 -9.29 -3.44
C ILE A 42 -6.10 -7.97 -3.63
N LEU A 43 -6.80 -6.85 -3.85
CA LEU A 43 -6.15 -5.55 -4.02
C LEU A 43 -5.49 -5.03 -2.73
N SER A 44 -5.95 -5.47 -1.56
CA SER A 44 -5.36 -5.08 -0.28
C SER A 44 -4.04 -5.83 0.03
N LEU A 45 -3.84 -7.04 -0.51
CA LEU A 45 -2.69 -7.89 -0.20
C LEU A 45 -1.33 -7.23 -0.47
N PRO A 46 -1.08 -6.59 -1.64
CA PRO A 46 0.20 -5.96 -1.89
C PRO A 46 0.49 -4.83 -0.90
N TYR A 47 -0.53 -4.05 -0.54
CA TYR A 47 -0.42 -2.98 0.44
C TYR A 47 -0.18 -3.52 1.86
N LEU A 48 -0.81 -4.64 2.21
CA LEU A 48 -0.57 -5.33 3.47
C LEU A 48 0.88 -5.80 3.57
N LEU A 49 1.44 -6.40 2.52
CA LEU A 49 2.86 -6.77 2.48
C LEU A 49 3.77 -5.55 2.69
N PHE A 50 3.51 -4.45 1.98
CA PHE A 50 4.30 -3.22 2.14
C PHE A 50 4.12 -2.55 3.51
N ALA A 51 2.94 -2.68 4.13
CA ALA A 51 2.70 -2.23 5.50
C ALA A 51 3.51 -3.08 6.51
N VAL A 52 3.54 -4.41 6.35
CA VAL A 52 4.35 -5.30 7.20
C VAL A 52 5.83 -4.98 7.05
N VAL A 53 6.34 -4.88 5.83
CA VAL A 53 7.75 -4.49 5.56
C VAL A 53 8.04 -3.10 6.14
N GLY A 54 7.14 -2.14 5.96
CA GLY A 54 7.25 -0.79 6.52
C GLY A 54 7.28 -0.79 8.05
N ALA A 55 6.49 -1.64 8.71
CA ALA A 55 6.49 -1.79 10.16
C ALA A 55 7.84 -2.31 10.67
N PHE A 56 8.42 -3.33 10.00
CA PHE A 56 9.76 -3.81 10.34
C PHE A 56 10.83 -2.74 10.10
N MET A 57 10.73 -2.01 9.00
CA MET A 57 11.64 -0.92 8.63
C MET A 57 11.62 0.21 9.68
N VAL A 58 10.43 0.65 10.09
CA VAL A 58 10.23 1.68 11.11
C VAL A 58 10.73 1.20 12.47
N LYS A 59 10.45 -0.06 12.86
CA LYS A 59 10.91 -0.64 14.13
C LYS A 59 12.44 -0.73 14.23
N ARG A 60 13.13 -1.00 13.11
CA ARG A 60 14.60 -1.10 13.04
C ARG A 60 15.30 0.21 12.64
N ASN A 61 14.56 1.30 12.43
CA ASN A 61 15.06 2.57 11.88
C ASN A 61 15.95 2.40 10.62
N SER A 62 15.69 1.37 9.82
CA SER A 62 16.53 0.95 8.69
C SER A 62 15.89 1.40 7.37
N TYR A 63 15.86 2.71 7.13
CA TYR A 63 15.14 3.30 6.00
C TYR A 63 15.95 3.22 4.70
N HIS A 64 15.29 2.87 3.60
CA HIS A 64 15.94 2.73 2.29
C HIS A 64 15.07 3.31 1.15
N TRP A 65 15.73 4.01 0.22
CA TRP A 65 15.06 4.59 -0.97
C TRP A 65 14.40 3.53 -1.85
N ALA A 66 14.94 2.32 -1.91
CA ALA A 66 14.36 1.21 -2.66
C ALA A 66 12.93 0.87 -2.20
N TYR A 67 12.68 0.89 -0.87
CA TYR A 67 11.33 0.70 -0.33
C TYR A 67 10.40 1.83 -0.79
N VAL A 68 10.85 3.08 -0.70
CA VAL A 68 10.06 4.25 -1.12
C VAL A 68 9.65 4.15 -2.58
N ILE A 69 10.61 3.89 -3.47
CA ILE A 69 10.36 3.81 -4.91
C ILE A 69 9.42 2.65 -5.23
N ALA A 70 9.65 1.47 -4.64
CA ALA A 70 8.80 0.29 -4.86
C ALA A 70 7.35 0.55 -4.44
N VAL A 71 7.13 1.15 -3.26
CA VAL A 71 5.79 1.46 -2.75
C VAL A 71 5.11 2.52 -3.63
N VAL A 72 5.81 3.58 -4.04
CA VAL A 72 5.24 4.63 -4.89
C VAL A 72 4.81 4.10 -6.26
N ILE A 73 5.60 3.20 -6.86
CA ILE A 73 5.24 2.54 -8.12
C ILE A 73 3.99 1.68 -7.91
N LEU A 74 3.96 0.86 -6.85
CA LEU A 74 2.79 0.03 -6.55
C LEU A 74 1.54 0.87 -6.33
N ILE A 75 1.65 1.97 -5.55
CA ILE A 75 0.53 2.88 -5.32
C ILE A 75 0.01 3.44 -6.65
N SER A 76 0.91 3.90 -7.52
CA SER A 76 0.54 4.48 -8.80
C SER A 76 -0.20 3.48 -9.69
N ILE A 77 0.32 2.25 -9.81
CA ILE A 77 -0.28 1.19 -10.63
C ILE A 77 -1.65 0.82 -10.08
N VAL A 78 -1.74 0.47 -8.80
CA VAL A 78 -3.01 0.00 -8.24
C VAL A 78 -4.03 1.14 -8.27
N ARG A 79 -3.65 2.39 -7.98
CA ARG A 79 -4.61 3.50 -8.04
C ARG A 79 -5.12 3.80 -9.44
N TYR A 80 -4.28 3.65 -10.46
CA TYR A 80 -4.71 3.82 -11.83
C TYR A 80 -5.69 2.71 -12.26
N TYR A 81 -5.36 1.45 -11.98
CA TYR A 81 -6.15 0.29 -12.43
C TYR A 81 -7.21 -0.19 -11.44
N GLU A 82 -7.35 0.44 -10.26
CA GLU A 82 -8.20 -0.02 -9.16
C GLU A 82 -9.63 -0.32 -9.62
N ARG A 83 -10.23 0.58 -10.40
CA ARG A 83 -11.61 0.42 -10.87
C ARG A 83 -11.76 -0.75 -11.85
N GLU A 84 -10.85 -0.86 -12.80
CA GLU A 84 -10.88 -1.89 -13.84
C GLU A 84 -10.62 -3.27 -13.25
N TRP A 85 -9.61 -3.38 -12.39
CA TRP A 85 -9.28 -4.64 -11.71
C TRP A 85 -10.38 -5.07 -10.74
N MET A 86 -11.05 -4.14 -10.06
CA MET A 86 -12.22 -4.48 -9.24
C MET A 86 -13.33 -5.15 -10.06
N LEU A 87 -13.63 -4.63 -11.25
CA LEU A 87 -14.63 -5.19 -12.15
C LEU A 87 -14.20 -6.55 -12.71
N GLN A 88 -12.99 -6.62 -13.26
CA GLN A 88 -12.44 -7.85 -13.84
C GLN A 88 -12.34 -8.98 -12.81
N LEU A 89 -11.90 -8.68 -11.59
CA LEU A 89 -11.85 -9.67 -10.51
C LEU A 89 -13.24 -10.12 -10.10
N HIS A 90 -14.23 -9.23 -10.10
CA HIS A 90 -15.60 -9.63 -9.79
C HIS A 90 -16.18 -10.54 -10.87
N GLU A 91 -16.03 -10.18 -12.15
CA GLU A 91 -16.49 -10.98 -13.29
C GLU A 91 -15.79 -12.33 -13.38
N TYR A 92 -14.49 -12.41 -13.05
CA TYR A 92 -13.74 -13.66 -13.11
C TYR A 92 -14.16 -14.68 -12.04
N PHE A 93 -14.61 -14.20 -10.88
CA PHE A 93 -15.00 -15.05 -9.75
C PHE A 93 -16.52 -15.17 -9.54
N SER A 94 -17.33 -14.56 -10.41
CA SER A 94 -18.80 -14.67 -10.43
C SER A 94 -19.28 -15.66 -11.47
#